data_AF-A0A816TRK4-F1
#
_entry.id   AF-A0A816TRK4-F1
#
_cell.length_a   1.000
_cell.length_b   1.000
_cell.length_c   1.000
_cell.angle_alpha   90.00
_cell.angle_beta   90.00
_cell.angle_gamma   90.00
#
_symmetry.space_group_name_H-M   'P 1'
#
loop_
_entity.id
_entity.type
_entity.pdbx_description
1 polymer ?
#
loop_
_entity_poly.entity_id
_entity_poly.type
_entity_poly.pdbx_seq_one_letter_code
_entity_poly.pdbx_strand_id
1 'polypeptide(L)'
;MHRTVSLQDHPKFGRSVESDFERLKVLIEDNPRLTTCELSAMLGCNQSTIDRDLHQMGTVNKLGTWVPHELSTDNMQQRVIICNFLLSKHDRYRFLQQIVTRDEKWVLYVNHTRKRQWINPEDMPEPESKNDLHPKKVMLSIWWDFQSVIYYELFPPNTTIDSQLYCTQPENLKVALKTKRPERRKVRLLHDNARPHTSKVTRNKLEQLDWELIPHPPYSPDLAPSDYHLFRSLRNHLL
;
A
#
# COMPACT_ATOMS: atom_id res chain seq x y z
N MET A 1 -40.86 21.21 63.36
CA MET A 1 -40.79 20.18 62.30
C MET A 1 -40.38 20.86 61.00
N HIS A 2 -39.09 20.84 60.66
CA HIS A 2 -38.60 21.35 59.37
C HIS A 2 -38.83 20.28 58.30
N ARG A 3 -39.69 20.57 57.30
CA ARG A 3 -39.80 19.76 56.09
C ARG A 3 -38.69 20.20 55.13
N THR A 4 -37.67 19.37 55.00
CA THR A 4 -36.63 19.53 53.97
C THR A 4 -37.26 19.18 52.62
N VAL A 5 -37.48 20.18 51.76
CA VAL A 5 -37.92 19.97 50.38
C VAL A 5 -36.66 19.64 49.56
N SER A 6 -36.57 18.41 49.08
CA SER A 6 -35.52 18.02 48.13
C SER A 6 -35.83 18.62 46.75
N LEU A 7 -34.88 19.41 46.22
CA LEU A 7 -34.91 20.09 44.91
C LEU A 7 -34.14 19.29 43.84
N GLN A 8 -34.13 17.97 43.92
CA GLN A 8 -33.55 17.13 42.86
C GLN A 8 -34.64 16.73 41.87
N ASP A 9 -34.60 17.33 40.68
CA ASP A 9 -35.39 16.90 39.53
C ASP A 9 -35.06 15.43 39.22
N HIS A 10 -36.07 14.57 39.20
CA HIS A 10 -35.93 13.21 38.66
C HIS A 10 -35.53 13.28 37.18
N PRO A 11 -34.77 12.29 36.66
CA PRO A 11 -34.41 12.27 35.24
C PRO A 11 -35.69 12.30 34.39
N LYS A 12 -35.85 13.38 33.64
CA LYS A 12 -36.99 13.55 32.74
C LYS A 12 -36.81 12.54 31.61
N PHE A 13 -37.74 11.60 31.47
CA PHE A 13 -37.78 10.70 30.31
C PHE A 13 -38.03 11.53 29.05
N GLY A 14 -36.97 11.75 28.26
CA GLY A 14 -37.06 12.37 26.94
C GLY A 14 -37.76 11.44 25.94
N ARG A 15 -37.87 11.90 24.68
CA ARG A 15 -38.28 11.09 23.51
C ARG A 15 -37.52 9.75 23.52
N SER A 16 -38.11 8.66 23.02
CA SER A 16 -37.48 7.32 22.99
C SER A 16 -36.29 7.25 22.00
N VAL A 17 -35.19 7.94 22.30
CA VAL A 17 -33.95 8.01 21.51
C VAL A 17 -33.30 6.63 21.34
N GLU A 18 -33.51 5.75 22.31
CA GLU A 18 -32.94 4.40 22.37
C GLU A 18 -33.36 3.52 21.18
N SER A 19 -34.61 3.65 20.73
CA SER A 19 -35.12 2.84 19.60
C SER A 19 -34.53 3.26 18.26
N ASP A 20 -34.28 4.56 18.04
CA ASP A 20 -33.70 5.04 16.78
C ASP A 20 -32.18 4.83 16.75
N PHE A 21 -31.53 4.84 17.91
CA PHE A 21 -30.11 4.51 18.08
C PHE A 21 -29.81 3.04 17.72
N GLU A 22 -30.62 2.09 18.21
CA GLU A 22 -30.47 0.68 17.85
C GLU A 22 -30.75 0.43 16.36
N ARG A 23 -31.73 1.13 15.78
CA ARG A 23 -32.00 1.06 14.33
C ARG A 23 -30.83 1.60 13.51
N LEU A 24 -30.23 2.71 13.94
CA LEU A 24 -29.02 3.26 13.32
C LEU A 24 -27.87 2.25 13.34
N LYS A 25 -27.67 1.55 14.47
CA LYS A 25 -26.64 0.53 14.61
C LYS A 25 -26.83 -0.63 13.63
N VAL A 26 -28.04 -1.16 13.50
CA VAL A 26 -28.36 -2.22 12.53
C VAL A 26 -28.08 -1.77 11.10
N LEU A 27 -28.43 -0.53 10.74
CA LEU A 27 -28.19 0.00 9.39
C LEU A 27 -26.69 0.12 9.06
N ILE A 28 -25.87 0.52 10.05
CA ILE A 28 -24.42 0.62 9.87
C ILE A 28 -23.76 -0.76 9.80
N GLU A 29 -24.22 -1.73 10.58
CA GLU A 29 -23.72 -3.11 10.53
C GLU A 29 -24.03 -3.78 9.18
N ASP A 30 -25.21 -3.52 8.61
CA ASP A 30 -25.60 -4.00 7.27
C ASP A 30 -24.84 -3.29 6.15
N ASN A 31 -24.76 -1.95 6.20
CA ASN A 31 -24.05 -1.16 5.20
C ASN A 31 -23.30 0.03 5.82
N PRO A 32 -21.99 -0.12 6.11
CA PRO A 32 -21.19 0.93 6.73
C PRO A 32 -20.84 2.09 5.78
N ARG A 33 -21.31 2.08 4.52
CA ARG A 33 -21.04 3.12 3.52
C ARG A 33 -22.14 4.18 3.39
N LEU A 34 -23.25 4.01 4.12
CA LEU A 34 -24.35 4.96 4.09
C LEU A 34 -23.91 6.34 4.57
N THR A 35 -24.34 7.37 3.86
CA THR A 35 -24.11 8.76 4.23
C THR A 35 -25.04 9.21 5.35
N THR A 36 -24.64 10.25 6.09
CA THR A 36 -25.49 10.81 7.15
C THR A 36 -26.83 11.34 6.62
N CYS A 37 -26.88 11.80 5.35
CA CYS A 37 -28.11 12.18 4.67
C CYS A 37 -29.04 10.98 4.41
N GLU A 38 -28.51 9.87 3.91
CA GLU A 38 -29.30 8.66 3.64
C GLU A 38 -29.86 8.07 4.93
N LEU A 39 -29.05 7.99 5.99
CA LEU A 39 -29.47 7.52 7.31
C LEU A 39 -30.57 8.42 7.91
N SER A 40 -30.42 9.74 7.76
CA SER A 40 -31.41 10.73 8.17
C SER A 40 -32.75 10.52 7.46
N ALA A 41 -32.73 10.26 6.16
CA ALA A 41 -33.93 9.95 5.38
C ALA A 41 -34.57 8.61 5.78
N MET A 42 -33.77 7.58 6.05
CA MET A 42 -34.25 6.25 6.44
C MET A 42 -34.86 6.23 7.85
N LEU A 43 -34.31 7.02 8.78
CA LEU A 43 -34.77 7.08 10.17
C LEU A 43 -35.76 8.23 10.43
N GLY A 44 -35.97 9.13 9.46
CA GLY A 44 -36.90 10.25 9.58
C GLY A 44 -36.46 11.31 10.60
N CYS A 45 -35.16 11.42 10.87
CA CYS A 45 -34.58 12.38 11.82
C CYS A 45 -33.63 13.36 11.11
N ASN A 46 -33.16 14.40 11.81
CA ASN A 46 -32.24 15.39 11.24
C ASN A 46 -30.84 14.78 11.03
N GLN A 47 -30.13 15.17 9.97
CA GLN A 47 -28.74 14.78 9.72
C GLN A 47 -27.80 15.06 10.91
N SER A 48 -28.02 16.15 11.64
CA SER A 48 -27.23 16.47 12.85
C SER A 48 -27.46 15.50 14.01
N THR A 49 -28.66 14.92 14.11
CA THR A 49 -28.96 13.84 15.06
C THR A 49 -28.15 12.59 14.71
N ILE A 50 -28.15 12.19 13.43
CA ILE A 50 -27.35 11.05 12.96
C ILE A 50 -25.86 11.26 13.25
N ASP A 51 -25.33 12.44 12.93
CA ASP A 51 -23.91 12.73 13.14
C ASP A 51 -23.54 12.62 14.63
N ARG A 52 -24.32 13.23 15.52
CA ARG A 52 -24.11 13.13 16.97
C ARG A 52 -24.18 11.68 17.45
N ASP A 53 -25.18 10.93 17.01
CA ASP A 53 -25.43 9.57 17.48
C ASP A 53 -24.32 8.62 16.98
N LEU A 54 -23.84 8.78 15.73
CA LEU A 54 -22.66 8.08 15.20
C LEU A 54 -21.39 8.36 16.03
N HIS A 55 -21.16 9.61 16.44
CA HIS A 55 -20.05 9.95 17.32
C HIS A 55 -20.22 9.34 18.72
N GLN A 56 -21.44 9.29 19.26
CA GLN A 56 -21.73 8.66 20.56
C GLN A 56 -21.52 7.14 20.52
N MET A 57 -21.71 6.50 19.36
CA MET A 57 -21.36 5.09 19.10
C MET A 57 -19.85 4.84 18.99
N GLY A 58 -19.02 5.89 18.95
CA GLY A 58 -17.58 5.77 18.70
C GLY A 58 -17.22 5.47 17.25
N THR A 59 -18.17 5.65 16.31
CA THR A 59 -17.90 5.46 14.88
C THR A 59 -17.26 6.70 14.28
N VAL A 60 -16.38 6.51 13.31
CA VAL A 60 -15.70 7.59 12.59
C VAL A 60 -15.68 7.28 11.10
N ASN A 61 -15.95 8.28 10.27
CA ASN A 61 -15.89 8.12 8.82
C ASN A 61 -14.42 8.09 8.35
N LYS A 62 -14.03 6.99 7.69
CA LYS A 62 -12.69 6.81 7.13
C LYS A 62 -12.81 6.36 5.69
N LEU A 63 -11.94 6.90 4.83
CA LEU A 63 -11.78 6.38 3.49
C LEU A 63 -11.08 5.02 3.53
N GLY A 64 -11.57 4.10 2.69
CA GLY A 64 -10.90 2.82 2.46
C GLY A 64 -9.50 3.03 1.85
N THR A 65 -8.60 2.08 2.10
CA THR A 65 -7.30 2.05 1.43
C THR A 65 -7.45 1.44 0.05
N TRP A 66 -6.83 2.05 -0.97
CA TRP A 66 -6.75 1.45 -2.30
C TRP A 66 -5.94 0.16 -2.25
N VAL A 67 -6.55 -0.95 -2.62
CA VAL A 67 -5.87 -2.24 -2.80
C VAL A 67 -5.63 -2.45 -4.30
N PRO A 68 -4.42 -2.86 -4.73
CA PRO A 68 -4.08 -2.95 -6.16
C PRO A 68 -4.94 -3.91 -6.99
N HIS A 69 -5.50 -4.95 -6.36
CA HIS A 69 -6.24 -5.99 -7.05
C HIS A 69 -7.24 -6.67 -6.10
N GLU A 70 -8.39 -7.07 -6.63
CA GLU A 70 -9.32 -7.97 -5.94
C GLU A 70 -8.81 -9.41 -6.09
N LEU A 71 -8.42 -10.02 -4.98
CA LEU A 71 -7.80 -11.36 -5.00
C LEU A 71 -8.86 -12.45 -5.15
N SER A 72 -8.64 -13.39 -6.06
CA SER A 72 -9.39 -14.65 -6.08
C SER A 72 -9.03 -15.52 -4.87
N THR A 73 -9.91 -16.49 -4.55
CA THR A 73 -9.66 -17.49 -3.51
C THR A 73 -8.34 -18.23 -3.71
N ASP A 74 -8.01 -18.57 -4.97
CA ASP A 74 -6.76 -19.24 -5.32
C ASP A 74 -5.54 -18.34 -5.06
N ASN A 75 -5.61 -17.06 -5.42
CA ASN A 75 -4.55 -16.09 -5.13
C ASN A 75 -4.32 -15.95 -3.62
N MET A 76 -5.40 -15.90 -2.83
CA MET A 76 -5.33 -15.85 -1.37
C MET A 76 -4.64 -17.10 -0.80
N GLN A 77 -5.03 -18.29 -1.26
CA GLN A 77 -4.43 -19.55 -0.82
C GLN A 77 -2.94 -19.62 -1.17
N GLN A 78 -2.56 -19.27 -2.40
CA GLN A 78 -1.16 -19.22 -2.83
C GLN A 78 -0.32 -18.28 -1.97
N ARG A 79 -0.85 -17.09 -1.66
CA ARG A 79 -0.20 -16.12 -0.75
C ARG A 79 0.07 -16.74 0.61
N VAL A 80 -0.93 -17.38 1.23
CA VAL A 80 -0.77 -18.03 2.54
C VAL A 80 0.26 -19.16 2.50
N ILE A 81 0.20 -20.02 1.48
CA ILE A 81 1.15 -21.14 1.31
C ILE A 81 2.59 -20.63 1.19
N ILE A 82 2.81 -19.63 0.32
CA ILE A 82 4.15 -19.07 0.10
C ILE A 82 4.65 -18.36 1.36
N CYS A 83 3.82 -17.56 2.03
CA CYS A 83 4.20 -16.90 3.28
C CYS A 83 4.59 -17.91 4.37
N ASN A 84 3.81 -18.98 4.56
CA ASN A 84 4.13 -20.04 5.52
C ASN A 84 5.44 -20.75 5.15
N PHE A 85 5.67 -21.04 3.87
CA PHE A 85 6.92 -21.60 3.40
C PHE A 85 8.10 -20.68 3.71
N LEU A 86 8.01 -19.38 3.42
CA LEU A 86 9.08 -18.41 3.69
C LEU A 86 9.31 -18.22 5.19
N LEU A 87 8.25 -18.21 5.99
CA LEU A 87 8.34 -18.14 7.45
C LEU A 87 9.11 -19.33 8.02
N SER A 88 8.86 -20.55 7.51
CA SER A 88 9.63 -21.75 7.91
C SER A 88 11.13 -21.68 7.58
N LYS A 89 11.54 -20.80 6.65
CA LYS A 89 12.96 -20.56 6.32
C LYS A 89 13.58 -19.49 7.21
N HIS A 90 12.78 -18.60 7.80
CA HIS A 90 13.22 -17.43 8.54
C HIS A 90 13.92 -17.76 9.86
N ASP A 91 13.57 -18.87 10.53
CA ASP A 91 14.19 -19.31 11.79
C ASP A 91 15.72 -19.54 11.70
N ARG A 92 16.26 -19.54 10.48
CA ARG A 92 17.70 -19.45 10.23
C ARG A 92 18.05 -17.99 9.88
N TYR A 93 18.49 -17.21 10.87
CA TYR A 93 18.87 -15.77 10.80
C TYR A 93 19.67 -15.34 9.54
N ARG A 94 20.37 -16.29 8.88
CA ARG A 94 21.12 -16.07 7.65
C ARG A 94 20.28 -16.03 6.36
N PHE A 95 19.02 -16.45 6.37
CA PHE A 95 18.18 -16.48 5.16
C PHE A 95 17.93 -15.06 4.62
N LEU A 96 17.46 -14.14 5.46
CA LEU A 96 17.20 -12.75 5.07
C LEU A 96 18.45 -12.02 4.57
N GLN A 97 19.61 -12.29 5.18
CA GLN A 97 20.88 -11.66 4.80
C GLN A 97 21.39 -12.11 3.41
N GLN A 98 20.88 -13.24 2.89
CA GLN A 98 21.17 -13.76 1.56
C GLN A 98 20.21 -13.23 0.49
N ILE A 99 19.15 -12.51 0.88
CA ILE A 99 18.17 -11.97 -0.06
C ILE A 99 18.77 -10.77 -0.78
N VAL A 100 18.71 -10.82 -2.10
CA VAL A 100 18.82 -9.66 -2.98
C VAL A 100 17.45 -9.48 -3.60
N THR A 101 16.87 -8.30 -3.45
CA THR A 101 15.56 -7.98 -4.03
C THR A 101 15.71 -6.95 -5.13
N ARG A 102 14.76 -6.99 -6.06
CA ARG A 102 14.72 -6.12 -7.23
C ARG A 102 13.30 -5.72 -7.54
N ASP A 103 13.16 -4.50 -8.04
CA ASP A 103 11.94 -4.07 -8.69
C ASP A 103 12.20 -2.88 -9.63
N GLU A 104 11.19 -2.51 -10.40
CA GLU A 104 11.22 -1.38 -11.32
C GLU A 104 10.16 -0.34 -11.00
N LYS A 105 10.54 0.93 -11.13
CA LYS A 105 9.62 2.04 -10.93
C LYS A 105 9.76 3.08 -12.03
N TRP A 106 8.63 3.50 -12.57
CA TRP A 106 8.56 4.72 -13.35
C TRP A 106 8.72 5.95 -12.45
N VAL A 107 9.73 6.77 -12.74
CA VAL A 107 9.98 8.05 -12.09
C VAL A 107 9.67 9.16 -13.07
N LEU A 108 8.76 10.07 -12.72
CA LEU A 108 8.43 11.23 -13.55
C LEU A 108 9.49 12.31 -13.38
N TYR A 109 9.77 13.07 -14.44
CA TYR A 109 10.64 14.26 -14.34
C TYR A 109 9.99 15.38 -13.53
N VAL A 110 8.67 15.49 -13.63
CA VAL A 110 7.88 16.50 -12.94
C VAL A 110 6.76 15.78 -12.20
N ASN A 111 6.78 15.85 -10.87
CA ASN A 111 5.72 15.34 -10.01
C ASN A 111 4.95 16.54 -9.45
N HIS A 112 3.84 16.94 -10.08
CA HIS A 112 2.97 17.95 -9.49
C HIS A 112 2.12 17.33 -8.38
N THR A 113 2.20 17.91 -7.17
CA THR A 113 1.29 17.61 -6.06
C THR A 113 0.44 18.84 -5.77
N ARG A 114 -0.89 18.66 -5.83
CA ARG A 114 -1.81 19.73 -5.43
C ARG A 114 -1.68 20.00 -3.95
N LYS A 115 -1.35 21.25 -3.59
CA LYS A 115 -1.26 21.66 -2.19
C LYS A 115 -2.49 22.47 -1.80
N ARG A 116 -2.92 22.29 -0.55
CA ARG A 116 -3.99 23.12 0.01
C ARG A 116 -3.43 24.51 0.24
N GLN A 117 -4.21 25.52 -0.13
CA GLN A 117 -3.89 26.93 0.09
C GLN A 117 -4.73 27.44 1.26
N TRP A 118 -4.10 28.18 2.18
CA TRP A 118 -4.82 28.90 3.23
C TRP A 118 -5.19 30.27 2.68
N ILE A 119 -6.47 30.47 2.36
CA ILE A 119 -7.02 31.68 1.73
C ILE A 119 -8.28 32.13 2.47
N ASN A 120 -8.69 33.40 2.28
CA ASN A 120 -9.93 33.88 2.87
C ASN A 120 -11.14 33.22 2.17
N PRO A 121 -12.31 33.14 2.83
CA PRO A 121 -13.51 32.51 2.26
C PRO A 121 -14.00 33.12 0.94
N GLU A 122 -13.67 34.39 0.69
CA GLU A 122 -14.08 35.16 -0.49
C GLU A 122 -13.08 35.07 -1.65
N ASP A 123 -11.86 34.59 -1.37
CA ASP A 123 -10.78 34.52 -2.34
C ASP A 123 -10.85 33.22 -3.17
N MET A 124 -10.40 33.29 -4.41
CA MET A 124 -10.25 32.11 -5.27
C MET A 124 -8.85 31.51 -5.13
N PRO A 125 -8.72 30.18 -4.98
CA PRO A 125 -7.41 29.54 -4.93
C PRO A 125 -6.68 29.66 -6.26
N GLU A 126 -5.35 29.78 -6.21
CA GLU A 126 -4.54 29.79 -7.42
C GLU A 126 -4.67 28.45 -8.15
N PRO A 127 -5.01 28.46 -9.46
CA PRO A 127 -5.21 27.23 -10.22
C PRO A 127 -3.88 26.56 -10.52
N GLU A 128 -3.73 25.31 -10.09
CA GLU A 128 -2.59 24.47 -10.45
C GLU A 128 -2.90 23.60 -11.68
N SER A 129 -1.97 23.59 -12.65
CA SER A 129 -2.07 22.77 -13.87
C SER A 129 -2.10 21.29 -13.54
N LYS A 130 -2.96 20.54 -14.23
CA LYS A 130 -2.93 19.06 -14.18
C LYS A 130 -1.65 18.56 -14.86
N ASN A 131 -1.19 17.38 -14.44
CA ASN A 131 -0.12 16.68 -15.15
C ASN A 131 -0.54 16.42 -16.61
N ASP A 132 0.42 16.50 -17.54
CA ASP A 132 0.22 16.11 -18.93
C ASP A 132 -0.26 14.66 -19.06
N LEU A 133 -1.00 14.35 -20.13
CA LEU A 133 -1.47 12.99 -20.45
C LEU A 133 -0.31 11.98 -20.59
N HIS A 134 0.85 12.47 -21.07
CA HIS A 134 2.04 11.66 -21.32
C HIS A 134 3.26 12.32 -20.65
N PRO A 135 3.37 12.25 -19.31
CA PRO A 135 4.46 12.89 -18.60
C PRO A 135 5.78 12.23 -18.98
N LYS A 136 6.83 13.05 -19.12
CA LYS A 136 8.19 12.55 -19.30
C LYS A 136 8.56 11.71 -18.08
N LYS A 137 9.01 10.48 -18.32
CA LYS A 137 9.36 9.50 -17.29
C LYS A 137 10.55 8.66 -17.69
N VAL A 138 11.31 8.22 -16.69
CA VAL A 138 12.40 7.24 -16.81
C VAL A 138 12.07 6.01 -15.99
N MET A 139 12.56 4.85 -16.41
CA MET A 139 12.39 3.62 -15.63
C MET A 139 13.62 3.38 -14.78
N LEU A 140 13.45 3.38 -13.46
CA LEU A 140 14.47 2.98 -12.50
C LEU A 140 14.34 1.48 -12.25
N SER A 141 15.40 0.71 -12.55
CA SER A 141 15.55 -0.67 -12.11
C SER A 141 16.57 -0.70 -10.98
N ILE A 142 16.19 -1.22 -9.81
CA ILE A 142 17.03 -1.17 -8.61
C ILE A 142 17.16 -2.55 -7.98
N TRP A 143 18.37 -2.86 -7.52
CA TRP A 143 18.74 -4.11 -6.87
C TRP A 143 19.42 -3.80 -5.54
N TRP A 144 18.90 -4.36 -4.46
CA TRP A 144 19.37 -4.02 -3.11
C TRP A 144 19.22 -5.20 -2.15
N ASP A 145 19.94 -5.12 -1.04
CA ASP A 145 19.86 -6.08 0.07
C ASP A 145 19.65 -5.35 1.40
N PHE A 146 19.62 -6.11 2.50
CA PHE A 146 19.43 -5.57 3.85
C PHE A 146 20.48 -4.51 4.27
N GLN A 147 21.63 -4.42 3.59
CA GLN A 147 22.67 -3.43 3.91
C GLN A 147 22.51 -2.16 3.09
N SER A 148 22.38 -2.27 1.76
CA SER A 148 22.29 -1.09 0.88
C SER A 148 21.89 -1.45 -0.55
N VAL A 149 21.72 -0.41 -1.37
CA VAL A 149 21.62 -0.54 -2.83
C VAL A 149 22.93 -1.10 -3.40
N ILE A 150 22.81 -2.14 -4.23
CA ILE A 150 23.93 -2.86 -4.84
C ILE A 150 24.16 -2.35 -6.25
N TYR A 151 23.11 -2.34 -7.07
CA TYR A 151 23.13 -1.91 -8.45
C TYR A 151 21.81 -1.23 -8.79
N TYR A 152 21.86 -0.21 -9.62
CA TYR A 152 20.67 0.38 -10.21
C TYR A 152 20.99 0.86 -11.61
N GLU A 153 19.95 0.98 -12.42
CA GLU A 153 20.04 1.44 -13.79
C GLU A 153 18.83 2.31 -14.11
N LEU A 154 19.09 3.43 -14.77
CA LEU A 154 18.06 4.33 -15.27
C LEU A 154 17.96 4.13 -16.76
N PHE A 155 16.81 3.65 -17.22
CA PHE A 155 16.56 3.50 -18.64
C PHE A 155 16.04 4.81 -19.23
N PRO A 156 16.45 5.12 -20.48
CA PRO A 156 15.90 6.26 -21.22
C PRO A 156 14.36 6.21 -21.29
N PRO A 157 13.72 7.35 -21.58
CA PRO A 157 12.28 7.39 -21.83
C PRO A 157 11.89 6.41 -22.95
N ASN A 158 10.74 5.76 -22.78
CA ASN A 158 10.17 4.80 -23.73
C ASN A 158 10.93 3.49 -23.90
N THR A 159 11.90 3.18 -23.04
CA THR A 159 12.50 1.83 -23.01
C THR A 159 11.57 0.85 -22.30
N THR A 160 11.28 -0.27 -22.94
CA THR A 160 10.60 -1.43 -22.33
C THR A 160 11.65 -2.46 -21.94
N ILE A 161 11.61 -2.94 -20.69
CA ILE A 161 12.44 -4.06 -20.27
C ILE A 161 11.81 -5.34 -20.80
N ASP A 162 12.44 -5.91 -21.83
CA ASP A 162 12.17 -7.27 -22.27
C ASP A 162 13.06 -8.29 -21.52
N SER A 163 12.89 -9.57 -21.82
CA SER A 163 13.70 -10.61 -21.17
C SER A 163 15.18 -10.53 -21.49
N GLN A 164 15.56 -10.01 -22.66
CA GLN A 164 16.96 -9.92 -23.07
C GLN A 164 17.67 -8.81 -22.30
N LEU A 165 17.05 -7.63 -22.26
CA LEU A 165 17.52 -6.49 -21.48
C LEU A 165 17.51 -6.82 -19.98
N TYR A 166 16.51 -7.57 -19.49
CA TYR A 166 16.55 -8.07 -18.12
C TYR A 166 17.81 -8.91 -17.87
N CYS A 167 18.18 -9.83 -18.78
CA CYS A 167 19.28 -10.77 -18.58
C CYS A 167 20.68 -10.12 -18.58
N THR A 168 20.84 -8.89 -19.08
CA THR A 168 22.11 -8.15 -18.98
C THR A 168 22.35 -7.65 -17.54
N GLN A 169 21.28 -7.32 -16.81
CA GLN A 169 21.40 -6.73 -15.48
C GLN A 169 21.95 -7.68 -14.41
N PRO A 170 21.57 -8.99 -14.34
CA PRO A 170 22.19 -9.94 -13.43
C PRO A 170 23.71 -10.06 -13.58
N GLU A 171 24.27 -9.87 -14.78
CA GLU A 171 25.73 -9.88 -14.99
C GLU A 171 26.39 -8.67 -14.34
N ASN A 172 25.85 -7.47 -14.61
CA ASN A 172 26.32 -6.23 -13.99
C ASN A 172 26.17 -6.28 -12.46
N LEU A 173 25.05 -6.81 -11.98
CA LEU A 173 24.81 -7.04 -10.56
C LEU A 173 25.84 -8.02 -9.98
N LYS A 174 26.20 -9.10 -10.68
CA LYS A 174 27.22 -10.06 -10.22
C LYS A 174 28.58 -9.38 -10.02
N VAL A 175 28.96 -8.49 -10.93
CA VAL A 175 30.18 -7.68 -10.79
C VAL A 175 30.08 -6.77 -9.57
N ALA A 176 28.99 -6.03 -9.44
CA ALA A 176 28.75 -5.13 -8.30
C ALA A 176 28.72 -5.87 -6.95
N LEU A 177 28.16 -7.09 -6.93
CA LEU A 177 28.11 -7.97 -5.75
C LEU A 177 29.51 -8.37 -5.31
N LYS A 178 30.41 -8.74 -6.23
CA LYS A 178 31.80 -9.10 -5.89
C LYS A 178 32.54 -7.94 -5.21
N THR A 179 32.32 -6.72 -5.68
CA THR A 179 32.96 -5.51 -5.12
C THR A 179 32.33 -5.10 -3.80
N LYS A 180 31.00 -5.03 -3.72
CA LYS A 180 30.28 -4.50 -2.54
C LYS A 180 30.04 -5.53 -1.43
N ARG A 181 30.10 -6.82 -1.75
CA ARG A 181 29.75 -7.95 -0.85
C ARG A 181 30.68 -9.16 -1.09
N PRO A 182 32.01 -9.02 -0.91
CA PRO A 182 32.96 -10.11 -1.18
C PRO A 182 32.73 -11.36 -0.31
N GLU A 183 32.21 -11.18 0.90
CA GLU A 183 31.89 -12.25 1.86
C GLU A 183 30.65 -13.09 1.47
N ARG A 184 29.83 -12.61 0.51
CA ARG A 184 28.56 -13.26 0.17
C ARG A 184 28.79 -14.53 -0.65
N ARG A 185 28.43 -15.68 -0.08
CA ARG A 185 28.54 -17.00 -0.74
C ARG A 185 27.36 -17.39 -1.61
N LYS A 186 26.14 -16.96 -1.26
CA LYS A 186 24.90 -17.36 -1.94
C LYS A 186 23.98 -16.17 -2.14
N VAL A 187 23.34 -16.12 -3.31
CA VAL A 187 22.33 -15.12 -3.67
C VAL A 187 20.97 -15.81 -3.73
N ARG A 188 20.01 -15.27 -2.97
CA ARG A 188 18.59 -15.62 -3.09
C ARG A 188 17.87 -14.43 -3.68
N LEU A 189 17.31 -14.57 -4.88
CA LEU A 189 16.67 -13.47 -5.59
C LEU A 189 15.19 -13.39 -5.23
N LEU A 190 14.73 -12.20 -4.84
CA LEU A 190 13.30 -11.87 -4.70
C LEU A 190 12.92 -10.81 -5.74
N HIS A 191 12.09 -11.19 -6.70
CA HIS A 191 11.50 -10.28 -7.69
C HIS A 191 10.06 -10.72 -8.00
N ASP A 192 9.30 -9.84 -8.63
CA ASP A 192 7.91 -10.09 -8.98
C ASP A 192 7.78 -11.02 -10.21
N ASN A 193 6.55 -11.42 -10.50
CA ASN A 193 6.23 -12.38 -11.56
C ASN A 193 6.00 -11.71 -12.93
N ALA A 194 6.59 -10.54 -13.21
CA ALA A 194 6.46 -9.89 -14.51
C ALA A 194 6.86 -10.84 -15.66
N ARG A 195 6.29 -10.62 -16.85
CA ARG A 195 6.52 -11.49 -18.01
C ARG A 195 8.01 -11.66 -18.37
N PRO A 196 8.85 -10.60 -18.36
CA PRO A 196 10.29 -10.75 -18.60
C PRO A 196 10.96 -11.64 -17.55
N HIS A 197 10.51 -11.56 -16.31
CA HIS A 197 11.09 -12.23 -15.14
C HIS A 197 10.82 -13.73 -15.13
N THR A 198 9.67 -14.14 -15.65
CA THR A 198 9.24 -15.54 -15.69
C THR A 198 9.61 -16.26 -16.99
N SER A 199 10.25 -15.56 -17.93
CA SER A 199 10.63 -16.11 -19.23
C SER A 199 11.69 -17.20 -19.13
N LYS A 200 11.74 -18.09 -20.13
CA LYS A 200 12.73 -19.19 -20.20
C LYS A 200 14.16 -18.66 -20.23
N VAL A 201 14.41 -17.56 -20.95
CA VAL A 201 15.73 -16.92 -21.05
C VAL A 201 16.20 -16.46 -19.66
N THR A 202 15.32 -15.81 -18.91
CA THR A 202 15.60 -15.34 -17.55
C THR A 202 15.88 -16.50 -16.59
N ARG A 203 15.06 -17.56 -16.61
CA ARG A 203 15.29 -18.74 -15.76
C ARG A 203 16.64 -19.41 -16.05
N ASN A 204 16.95 -19.64 -17.32
CA ASN A 204 18.25 -20.19 -17.73
C ASN A 204 19.41 -19.30 -17.25
N LYS A 205 19.24 -17.98 -17.30
CA LYS A 205 20.27 -17.04 -16.83
C LYS A 205 20.49 -17.13 -15.33
N LEU A 206 19.42 -17.21 -14.54
CA LEU A 206 19.52 -17.35 -13.08
C LEU A 206 20.15 -18.68 -12.68
N GLU A 207 19.85 -19.77 -13.39
CA GLU A 207 20.48 -21.08 -13.20
C GLU A 207 21.99 -21.04 -13.51
N GLN A 208 22.40 -20.41 -14.62
CA GLN A 208 23.83 -20.20 -14.95
C GLN A 208 24.58 -19.39 -13.89
N LEU A 209 23.87 -18.53 -13.16
CA LEU A 209 24.44 -17.72 -12.09
C LEU A 209 24.44 -18.42 -10.73
N ASP A 210 23.84 -19.61 -10.62
CA ASP A 210 23.59 -20.34 -9.36
C ASP A 210 22.81 -19.49 -8.34
N TRP A 211 21.82 -18.74 -8.82
CA TRP A 211 20.96 -17.91 -7.98
C TRP A 211 19.66 -18.63 -7.65
N GLU A 212 19.33 -18.69 -6.36
CA GLU A 212 18.09 -19.32 -5.90
C GLU A 212 16.93 -18.32 -5.98
N LEU A 213 15.91 -18.62 -6.78
CA LEU A 213 14.71 -17.79 -6.86
C LEU A 213 13.80 -18.03 -5.66
N ILE A 214 13.44 -16.96 -4.96
CA ILE A 214 12.44 -16.98 -3.88
C ILE A 214 11.05 -16.96 -4.52
N PRO A 215 10.13 -17.86 -4.12
CA PRO A 215 8.76 -17.82 -4.62
C PRO A 215 8.08 -16.52 -4.19
N HIS A 216 7.44 -15.84 -5.14
CA HIS A 216 6.65 -14.64 -4.90
C HIS A 216 5.20 -14.89 -5.37
N PRO A 217 4.19 -14.64 -4.53
CA PRO A 217 2.80 -14.82 -4.94
C PRO A 217 2.34 -13.73 -5.93
N PRO A 218 1.37 -14.01 -6.81
CA PRO A 218 0.76 -13.00 -7.68
C PRO A 218 0.15 -11.83 -6.89
N TYR A 219 0.10 -10.64 -7.49
CA TYR A 219 -0.57 -9.44 -6.94
C TYR A 219 -0.21 -9.14 -5.48
N SER A 220 1.08 -9.25 -5.13
CA SER A 220 1.54 -9.12 -3.75
C SER A 220 2.63 -8.05 -3.54
N PRO A 221 2.39 -6.80 -3.94
CA PRO A 221 3.35 -5.72 -3.71
C PRO A 221 3.58 -5.45 -2.21
N ASP A 222 2.63 -5.83 -1.35
CA ASP A 222 2.78 -5.79 0.11
C ASP A 222 3.81 -6.80 0.65
N LEU A 223 4.21 -7.78 -0.16
CA LEU A 223 5.28 -8.74 0.15
C LEU A 223 6.58 -8.45 -0.62
N ALA A 224 6.62 -7.40 -1.44
CA ALA A 224 7.80 -6.95 -2.17
C ALA A 224 8.48 -5.78 -1.43
N PRO A 225 9.68 -5.96 -0.85
CA PRO A 225 10.36 -4.90 -0.09
C PRO A 225 10.57 -3.62 -0.89
N SER A 226 10.84 -3.74 -2.19
CA SER A 226 11.00 -2.59 -3.07
C SER A 226 9.72 -1.74 -3.13
N ASP A 227 8.55 -2.36 -3.24
CA ASP A 227 7.26 -1.66 -3.30
C ASP A 227 6.87 -1.02 -1.96
N TYR A 228 6.76 -1.82 -0.90
CA TYR A 228 6.19 -1.34 0.36
C TYR A 228 7.14 -0.45 1.16
N HIS A 229 8.45 -0.56 0.96
CA HIS A 229 9.46 0.17 1.72
C HIS A 229 10.21 1.18 0.85
N LEU A 230 11.02 0.71 -0.11
CA LEU A 230 11.94 1.57 -0.87
C LEU A 230 11.19 2.62 -1.71
N PHE A 231 10.24 2.18 -2.53
CA PHE A 231 9.47 3.03 -3.43
C PHE A 231 8.41 3.84 -2.71
N ARG A 232 7.94 3.37 -1.55
CA ARG A 232 7.12 4.19 -0.64
C ARG A 232 7.93 5.37 -0.09
N SER A 233 9.15 5.12 0.37
CA SER A 233 10.05 6.18 0.84
C SER A 233 10.44 7.14 -0.28
N LEU A 234 10.83 6.61 -1.44
CA LEU A 234 11.18 7.41 -2.62
C LEU A 234 10.05 8.35 -3.02
N ARG A 235 8.81 7.85 -3.02
CA ARG A 235 7.63 8.67 -3.33
C ARG A 235 7.51 9.86 -2.38
N ASN A 236 7.70 9.67 -1.08
CA ASN A 236 7.62 10.76 -0.12
C ASN A 236 8.69 11.85 -0.32
N HIS A 237 9.84 11.51 -0.89
CA HIS A 237 10.92 12.46 -1.19
C HIS A 237 10.78 13.12 -2.57
N LEU A 238 10.02 12.52 -3.49
CA LEU A 238 9.79 13.02 -4.83
C LEU A 238 8.46 13.79 -4.99
N LEU A 239 7.63 13.85 -3.95
CA LEU A 239 6.31 14.50 -3.91
C LEU A 239 6.30 15.82 -3.14
#